data_AF-A0A413RLL3-F1
#
_entry.id   AF-A0A413RLL3-F1
#
_cell.length_a   1.000
_cell.length_b   1.000
_cell.length_c   1.000
_cell.angle_alpha   90.00
_cell.angle_beta   90.00
_cell.angle_gamma   90.00
#
_symmetry.space_group_name_H-M   'P 1'
#
loop_
_entity.id
_entity.type
_entity.pdbx_description
1 polymer ?
#
loop_
_entity_poly.entity_id
_entity_poly.type
_entity_poly.pdbx_seq_one_letter_code
_entity_poly.pdbx_strand_id
1 'polypeptide(L)'
;MTINEISALPDEQLYRIPGGAKLHIRGCRHLSGAKPGAATLATRPEINRIPVCSSCQSNLGGEGRTAYAEFDEALEAFHAPVANRPRMREIFASVEHARIWIPYSGTYIAVAPEEGQVAAFFNKGFVDVHAAGGGYETETLPHTTTAPSKTTATKAVALEAPPQLCPGCWTVLPSSGQCDGCAL
;
A
#
# COMPACT_ATOMS: atom_id res chain seq x y z
N MET A 1 29.36 3.88 12.65
CA MET A 1 28.09 3.15 12.89
C MET A 1 27.47 2.80 11.55
N THR A 2 27.80 1.64 11.03
CA THR A 2 27.26 1.06 9.79
C THR A 2 26.02 0.27 10.16
N ILE A 3 24.85 0.90 10.11
CA ILE A 3 23.58 0.23 10.41
C ILE A 3 23.11 -0.46 9.13
N ASN A 4 23.58 -1.68 8.92
CA ASN A 4 23.11 -2.59 7.87
C ASN A 4 22.85 -3.99 8.46
N GLU A 5 22.36 -4.04 9.70
CA GLU A 5 21.91 -5.27 10.37
C GLU A 5 20.45 -5.62 10.06
N ILE A 6 19.85 -5.01 9.03
CA ILE A 6 18.56 -5.46 8.48
C ILE A 6 18.85 -6.58 7.45
N SER A 7 19.53 -7.65 7.89
CA SER A 7 19.81 -8.82 7.05
C SER A 7 18.57 -9.70 6.84
N ALA A 8 17.59 -9.64 7.74
CA ALA A 8 16.22 -10.12 7.48
C ALA A 8 15.46 -9.10 6.62
N LEU A 9 14.44 -9.51 5.87
CA LEU A 9 13.50 -8.51 5.35
C LEU A 9 12.79 -7.90 6.56
N PRO A 10 12.73 -6.56 6.68
CA PRO A 10 11.99 -5.95 7.78
C PRO A 10 10.56 -6.46 7.77
N ASP A 11 9.96 -6.58 8.96
CA ASP A 11 8.58 -7.04 9.10
C ASP A 11 7.61 -6.21 8.23
N GLU A 12 7.96 -4.95 7.94
CA GLU A 12 7.19 -4.03 7.10
C GLU A 12 7.85 -3.77 5.75
N GLN A 13 7.02 -3.58 4.71
CA GLN A 13 7.48 -3.11 3.41
C GLN A 13 8.08 -1.71 3.47
N LEU A 14 9.21 -1.54 2.77
CA LEU A 14 9.89 -0.25 2.61
C LEU A 14 9.56 0.36 1.25
N TYR A 15 9.23 1.64 1.27
CA TYR A 15 8.92 2.45 0.11
C TYR A 15 9.98 3.52 -0.10
N ARG A 16 10.23 3.85 -1.36
CA ARG A 16 11.07 4.96 -1.78
C ARG A 16 10.23 6.03 -2.46
N ILE A 17 10.60 7.29 -2.24
CA ILE A 17 10.09 8.42 -3.02
C ILE A 17 11.10 8.69 -4.15
N PRO A 18 10.67 8.92 -5.40
CA PRO A 18 11.56 9.26 -6.52
C PRO A 18 12.37 10.51 -6.18
N GLY A 19 13.70 10.40 -6.28
CA GLY A 19 14.64 11.46 -5.87
C GLY A 19 14.85 11.59 -4.36
N GLY A 20 14.16 10.79 -3.54
CA GLY A 20 14.35 10.73 -2.11
C GLY A 20 15.59 9.92 -1.73
N ALA A 21 16.31 10.36 -0.69
CA ALA A 21 17.53 9.71 -0.20
C ALA A 21 17.29 8.68 0.92
N LYS A 22 16.02 8.42 1.28
CA LYS A 22 15.63 7.59 2.43
C LYS A 22 14.53 6.60 2.08
N LEU A 23 14.52 5.48 2.78
CA LEU A 23 13.43 4.50 2.75
C LEU A 23 12.42 4.78 3.86
N HIS A 24 11.17 4.40 3.62
CA HIS A 24 10.04 4.72 4.49
C HIS A 24 9.11 3.53 4.67
N ILE A 25 8.61 3.32 5.88
CA ILE A 25 7.54 2.34 6.14
C ILE A 25 6.18 2.86 5.65
N ARG A 26 5.23 1.94 5.50
CA ARG A 26 3.83 2.26 5.23
C ARG A 26 3.29 3.23 6.29
N GLY A 27 2.63 4.30 5.85
CA GLY A 27 2.06 5.31 6.75
C GLY A 27 3.05 6.35 7.27
N CYS A 28 4.32 6.33 6.83
CA CYS A 28 5.24 7.42 7.14
C CYS A 28 4.71 8.75 6.58
N ARG A 29 4.76 9.81 7.41
CA ARG A 29 4.34 11.17 7.01
C ARG A 29 5.02 11.67 5.74
N HIS A 30 6.25 11.23 5.47
CA HIS A 30 6.98 11.60 4.24
C HIS A 30 6.33 11.02 2.98
N LEU A 31 5.64 9.87 3.08
CA LEU A 31 4.89 9.30 1.96
C LEU A 31 3.60 10.08 1.68
N SER A 32 2.97 10.65 2.71
CA SER A 32 1.73 11.44 2.58
C SER A 32 1.91 12.73 1.78
N GLY A 33 3.14 13.26 1.69
CA GLY A 33 3.48 14.45 0.90
C GLY A 33 3.94 14.14 -0.52
N ALA A 34 4.13 12.87 -0.88
CA ALA A 34 4.53 12.48 -2.22
C ALA A 34 3.35 12.59 -3.19
N LYS A 35 3.63 12.87 -4.48
CA LYS A 35 2.58 12.80 -5.52
C LYS A 35 1.95 11.39 -5.49
N PRO A 36 0.63 11.26 -5.66
CA PRO A 36 -0.02 9.95 -5.75
C PRO A 36 0.71 9.05 -6.76
N GLY A 37 1.04 7.82 -6.35
CA GLY A 37 1.78 6.86 -7.17
C GLY A 37 3.28 7.12 -7.33
N ALA A 38 3.83 8.18 -6.71
CA ALA A 38 5.27 8.41 -6.76
C ALA A 38 6.02 7.40 -5.89
N ALA A 39 5.49 7.04 -4.72
CA ALA A 39 6.14 6.08 -3.85
C ALA A 39 6.15 4.67 -4.49
N THR A 40 7.32 4.06 -4.62
CA THR A 40 7.47 2.70 -5.13
C THR A 40 8.04 1.78 -4.06
N LEU A 41 7.74 0.48 -4.15
CA LEU A 41 8.32 -0.52 -3.27
C LEU A 41 9.83 -0.58 -3.49
N ALA A 42 10.59 -0.60 -2.40
CA ALA A 42 12.04 -0.73 -2.44
C ALA A 42 12.43 -2.17 -2.77
N THR A 43 13.32 -2.32 -3.75
CA THR A 43 13.93 -3.61 -4.09
C THR A 43 14.94 -4.04 -3.03
N ARG A 44 15.26 -5.33 -2.96
CA ARG A 44 16.27 -5.85 -2.01
C ARG A 44 17.63 -5.15 -2.11
N PRO A 45 18.18 -4.86 -3.32
CA PRO A 45 19.41 -4.08 -3.43
C PRO A 45 19.29 -2.65 -2.87
N GLU A 46 18.13 -2.00 -3.01
CA GLU A 46 17.88 -0.68 -2.45
C GLU A 46 17.79 -0.73 -0.92
N ILE A 47 17.10 -1.73 -0.35
CA ILE A 47 17.01 -1.95 1.10
C ILE A 47 18.41 -2.04 1.73
N ASN A 48 19.35 -2.70 1.05
CA ASN A 48 20.71 -2.89 1.56
C ASN A 48 21.62 -1.66 1.40
N ARG A 49 21.18 -0.60 0.72
CA ARG A 49 22.05 0.55 0.36
C ARG A 49 21.49 1.90 0.80
N ILE A 50 20.16 2.04 0.81
CA ILE A 50 19.49 3.29 1.11
C ILE A 50 19.12 3.28 2.58
N PRO A 51 19.60 4.25 3.37
CA PRO A 51 19.26 4.31 4.78
C PRO A 51 17.75 4.57 4.98
N VAL A 52 17.19 3.94 6.00
CA VAL A 52 15.81 4.17 6.42
C VAL A 52 15.69 5.55 7.07
N CYS A 53 14.54 6.21 6.91
CA CYS A 53 14.22 7.46 7.60
C CYS A 53 14.29 7.25 9.12
N SER A 54 14.80 8.21 9.91
CA SER A 54 15.01 8.01 11.36
C SER A 54 13.74 7.60 12.11
N SER A 55 12.61 8.27 11.84
CA SER A 55 11.32 7.91 12.46
C SER A 55 10.84 6.51 12.04
N CYS A 56 11.09 6.12 10.80
CA CYS A 56 10.76 4.80 10.28
C CYS A 56 11.66 3.73 10.92
N GLN A 57 12.94 4.06 11.14
CA GLN A 57 13.92 3.19 11.77
C GLN A 57 13.57 2.93 13.24
N SER A 58 13.18 3.97 14.00
CA SER A 58 12.63 3.82 15.35
C SER A 58 11.42 2.90 15.35
N ASN A 59 10.47 3.12 14.43
CA ASN A 59 9.26 2.28 14.36
C ASN A 59 9.60 0.81 14.06
N LEU A 60 10.49 0.54 13.11
CA LEU A 60 10.98 -0.81 12.81
C LEU A 60 11.69 -1.45 14.00
N GLY A 61 12.39 -0.66 14.81
CA GLY A 61 12.98 -1.07 16.08
C GLY A 61 11.97 -1.28 17.21
N GLY A 62 10.66 -1.13 16.95
CA GLY A 62 9.60 -1.26 17.93
C GLY A 62 9.24 0.04 18.67
N GLU A 63 10.04 1.09 18.53
CA GLU A 63 9.79 2.37 19.21
C GLU A 63 8.53 3.05 18.63
N GLY A 64 7.58 3.36 19.51
CA GLY A 64 6.31 3.98 19.12
C GLY A 64 5.32 3.01 18.47
N ARG A 65 5.55 1.69 18.52
CA ARG A 65 4.49 0.70 18.27
C ARG A 65 3.78 0.39 19.59
N THR A 66 2.46 0.37 19.56
CA THR A 66 1.66 -0.14 20.67
C THR A 66 1.28 -1.57 20.35
N ALA A 67 1.80 -2.53 21.11
CA ALA A 67 1.47 -3.95 20.98
C ALA A 67 0.15 -4.27 21.68
N TYR A 68 -0.59 -5.24 21.14
CA TYR A 68 -1.84 -5.74 21.68
C TYR A 68 -1.77 -7.26 21.78
N ALA A 69 -2.33 -7.82 22.86
CA ALA A 69 -2.42 -9.27 23.02
C ALA A 69 -3.59 -9.83 22.18
N GLU A 70 -4.72 -9.12 22.19
CA GLU A 70 -5.94 -9.52 21.52
C GLU A 70 -6.26 -8.61 20.33
N PHE A 71 -6.72 -9.19 19.23
CA PHE A 71 -7.07 -8.41 18.04
C PHE A 71 -8.25 -7.46 18.28
N ASP A 72 -9.21 -7.86 19.13
CA ASP A 72 -10.34 -7.00 19.49
C ASP A 72 -9.90 -5.74 20.25
N GLU A 73 -8.88 -5.82 21.10
CA GLU A 73 -8.32 -4.63 21.78
C GLU A 73 -7.71 -3.67 20.77
N ALA A 74 -7.00 -4.20 19.77
CA ALA A 74 -6.44 -3.40 18.67
C ALA A 74 -7.56 -2.75 17.82
N LEU A 75 -8.66 -3.46 17.54
CA LEU A 75 -9.81 -2.92 16.81
C LEU A 75 -10.48 -1.76 17.57
N GLU A 76 -10.58 -1.86 18.90
CA GLU A 76 -11.10 -0.78 19.74
C GLU A 76 -10.16 0.42 19.74
N ALA A 77 -8.88 0.21 20.02
CA ALA A 77 -7.88 1.28 20.06
C ALA A 77 -7.70 1.98 18.70
N PHE A 78 -7.83 1.24 17.60
CA PHE A 78 -7.79 1.79 16.25
C PHE A 78 -9.08 2.55 15.86
N HIS A 79 -10.14 2.42 16.67
CA HIS A 79 -11.49 2.86 16.33
C HIS A 79 -11.95 2.31 14.97
N ALA A 80 -11.79 0.99 14.78
CA ALA A 80 -12.24 0.31 13.56
C ALA A 80 -13.78 0.44 13.42
N PRO A 81 -14.32 0.78 12.24
CA PRO A 81 -15.76 0.87 12.03
C PRO A 81 -16.46 -0.44 12.43
N VAL A 82 -17.47 -0.35 13.30
CA VAL A 82 -18.17 -1.52 13.85
C VAL A 82 -18.70 -2.45 12.74
N ALA A 83 -19.21 -1.86 11.65
CA ALA A 83 -19.69 -2.59 10.48
C ALA A 83 -18.62 -3.45 9.78
N ASN A 84 -17.34 -3.08 9.90
CA ASN A 84 -16.22 -3.79 9.28
C ASN A 84 -15.60 -4.85 10.18
N ARG A 85 -15.80 -4.75 11.51
CA ARG A 85 -15.14 -5.63 12.48
C ARG A 85 -15.41 -7.12 12.24
N PRO A 86 -16.64 -7.59 11.91
CA PRO A 86 -16.86 -9.00 11.59
C PRO A 86 -15.94 -9.49 10.46
N ARG A 87 -15.88 -8.75 9.35
CA ARG A 87 -15.03 -9.14 8.21
C ARG A 87 -13.54 -9.06 8.53
N MET A 88 -13.12 -8.05 9.30
CA MET A 88 -11.74 -7.96 9.78
C MET A 88 -11.34 -9.17 10.63
N ARG A 89 -12.23 -9.69 11.48
CA ARG A 89 -11.98 -10.91 12.28
C ARG A 89 -11.86 -12.16 11.42
N GLU A 90 -12.71 -12.29 10.39
CA GLU A 90 -12.62 -13.40 9.44
C GLU A 90 -11.25 -13.42 8.72
N ILE A 91 -10.78 -12.24 8.29
CA ILE A 91 -9.47 -12.12 7.64
C ILE A 91 -8.34 -12.39 8.65
N PHE A 92 -8.45 -11.86 9.88
CA PHE A 92 -7.48 -12.11 10.95
C PHE A 92 -7.34 -13.61 11.25
N ALA A 93 -8.46 -14.34 11.32
CA ALA A 93 -8.44 -15.80 11.52
C ALA A 93 -7.83 -16.58 10.35
N SER A 94 -7.73 -15.98 9.17
CA SER A 94 -7.19 -16.62 7.96
C SER A 94 -5.68 -16.41 7.76
N VAL A 95 -5.06 -15.52 8.55
CA VAL A 95 -3.62 -15.19 8.44
C VAL A 95 -2.85 -15.74 9.63
N GLU A 96 -1.58 -16.10 9.42
CA GLU A 96 -0.68 -16.45 10.51
C GLU A 96 -0.35 -15.22 11.36
N HIS A 97 -0.54 -15.33 12.67
CA HIS A 97 -0.40 -14.20 13.58
C HIS A 97 0.12 -14.63 14.95
N ALA A 98 1.08 -13.87 15.46
CA ALA A 98 1.56 -13.94 16.85
C ALA A 98 1.78 -12.53 17.43
N ARG A 99 1.99 -11.53 16.56
CA ARG A 99 2.29 -10.14 16.94
C ARG A 99 1.24 -9.21 16.33
N ILE A 100 0.64 -8.37 17.17
CA ILE A 100 -0.37 -7.38 16.78
C ILE A 100 0.09 -6.02 17.28
N TRP A 101 0.16 -5.02 16.40
CA TRP A 101 0.50 -3.66 16.82
C TRP A 101 -0.17 -2.57 16.00
N ILE A 102 -0.25 -1.38 16.59
CA ILE A 102 -0.56 -0.14 15.90
C ILE A 102 0.72 0.70 15.87
N PRO A 103 1.20 1.16 14.70
CA PRO A 103 2.35 2.04 14.62
C PRO A 103 2.01 3.42 15.21
N TYR A 104 3.03 4.21 15.52
CA TYR A 104 2.88 5.56 16.08
C TYR A 104 1.94 6.46 15.26
N SER A 105 1.91 6.28 13.94
CA SER A 105 1.03 7.02 13.04
C SER A 105 -0.47 6.74 13.28
N GLY A 106 -0.82 5.63 13.91
CA GLY A 106 -2.21 5.22 14.15
C GLY A 106 -2.98 4.91 12.86
N THR A 107 -2.29 4.59 11.77
CA THR A 107 -2.90 4.52 10.42
C THR A 107 -3.47 3.14 10.06
N TYR A 108 -3.01 2.08 10.72
CA TYR A 108 -3.46 0.70 10.49
C TYR A 108 -3.16 -0.16 11.72
N ILE A 109 -3.73 -1.36 11.78
CA ILE A 109 -3.27 -2.44 12.65
C ILE A 109 -2.42 -3.37 11.79
N ALA A 110 -1.20 -3.69 12.24
CA ALA A 110 -0.35 -4.68 11.61
C ALA A 110 -0.39 -5.99 12.39
N VAL A 111 -0.40 -7.08 11.65
CA VAL A 111 -0.44 -8.44 12.18
C VAL A 111 0.64 -9.25 11.50
N ALA A 112 1.53 -9.87 12.28
CA ALA A 112 2.64 -10.66 11.78
C ALA A 112 2.77 -11.99 12.55
N PRO A 113 3.34 -13.03 11.91
CA PRO A 113 3.82 -14.22 12.62
C PRO A 113 4.93 -13.84 13.62
N GLU A 114 5.31 -14.81 14.47
CA GLU A 114 6.39 -14.64 15.46
C GLU A 114 7.68 -14.19 14.76
N GLU A 115 8.01 -14.87 13.66
CA GLU A 115 9.13 -14.52 12.79
C GLU A 115 8.63 -14.31 11.35
N GLY A 116 9.07 -13.22 10.73
CA GLY A 116 8.78 -12.93 9.32
C GLY A 116 7.98 -11.66 9.10
N GLN A 117 7.55 -11.49 7.85
CA GLN A 117 6.88 -10.28 7.39
C GLN A 117 5.45 -10.18 7.90
N VAL A 118 4.94 -8.95 8.00
CA VAL A 118 3.54 -8.66 8.31
C VAL A 118 2.63 -9.47 7.39
N ALA A 119 1.78 -10.31 7.96
CA ALA A 119 0.81 -11.10 7.23
C ALA A 119 -0.37 -10.25 6.76
N ALA A 120 -0.77 -9.22 7.52
CA ALA A 120 -1.84 -8.32 7.11
C ALA A 120 -1.75 -6.91 7.71
N PHE A 121 -2.24 -5.93 6.95
CA PHE A 121 -2.45 -4.56 7.38
C PHE A 121 -3.94 -4.21 7.35
N PHE A 122 -4.56 -4.03 8.51
CA PHE A 122 -5.96 -3.67 8.64
C PHE A 122 -6.11 -2.15 8.66
N ASN A 123 -6.71 -1.60 7.61
CA ASN A 123 -7.08 -0.19 7.49
C ASN A 123 -8.59 -0.05 7.70
N LYS A 124 -9.08 1.17 7.92
CA LYS A 124 -10.51 1.37 8.26
C LYS A 124 -11.49 0.91 7.18
N GLY A 125 -11.12 0.93 5.90
CA GLY A 125 -11.99 0.54 4.78
C GLY A 125 -11.46 -0.61 3.91
N PHE A 126 -10.27 -1.13 4.19
CA PHE A 126 -9.66 -2.21 3.42
C PHE A 126 -8.60 -2.94 4.26
N VAL A 127 -8.28 -4.17 3.88
CA VAL A 127 -7.20 -4.96 4.47
C VAL A 127 -6.25 -5.37 3.37
N ASP A 128 -4.96 -5.17 3.57
CA ASP A 128 -3.94 -5.70 2.67
C ASP A 128 -3.37 -6.97 3.27
N VAL A 129 -3.50 -8.11 2.57
CA VAL A 129 -3.08 -9.43 3.02
C VAL A 129 -1.86 -9.88 2.20
N HIS A 130 -0.84 -10.41 2.88
CA HIS A 130 0.39 -10.85 2.23
C HIS A 130 0.10 -12.02 1.30
N ALA A 131 0.45 -11.86 0.02
CA ALA A 131 0.18 -12.86 -1.01
C ALA A 131 1.30 -13.92 -1.07
N ALA A 132 0.94 -15.16 -1.38
CA ALA A 132 1.91 -16.26 -1.54
C ALA A 132 2.96 -16.00 -2.64
N GLY A 133 2.60 -15.20 -3.66
CA GLY A 133 3.51 -14.76 -4.73
C GLY A 133 4.42 -13.58 -4.35
N GLY A 134 4.37 -13.14 -3.09
CA GLY A 134 5.00 -11.91 -2.61
C GLY A 134 4.12 -10.67 -2.84
N GLY A 135 4.34 -9.65 -2.02
CA GLY A 135 3.51 -8.44 -2.05
C GLY A 135 2.23 -8.57 -1.22
N TYR A 136 1.27 -7.66 -1.44
CA TYR A 136 -0.02 -7.68 -0.74
C TYR A 136 -1.17 -7.56 -1.72
N GLU A 137 -2.25 -8.28 -1.43
CA GLU A 137 -3.55 -8.14 -2.10
C GLU A 137 -4.51 -7.34 -1.24
N THR A 138 -5.20 -6.38 -1.86
CA THR A 138 -6.15 -5.51 -1.18
C THR A 138 -7.54 -6.11 -1.18
N GLU A 139 -8.08 -6.36 0.00
CA GLU A 139 -9.47 -6.68 0.22
C GLU A 139 -10.26 -5.45 0.67
N THR A 140 -11.30 -5.07 -0.09
CA THR A 140 -12.17 -3.96 0.28
C THR A 140 -13.22 -4.39 1.31
N LEU A 141 -13.40 -3.60 2.37
CA LEU A 141 -14.37 -3.90 3.42
C LEU A 141 -15.77 -3.33 3.09
N PRO A 142 -16.84 -3.88 3.70
CA PRO A 142 -18.22 -3.49 3.38
C PRO A 142 -18.52 -2.00 3.59
N HIS A 143 -17.91 -1.38 4.59
CA HIS A 143 -18.07 0.05 4.87
C HIS A 143 -16.77 0.80 4.58
N THR A 144 -16.71 1.46 3.43
CA THR A 144 -15.60 2.37 3.11
C THR A 144 -15.96 3.79 3.59
N THR A 145 -15.30 4.27 4.64
CA THR A 145 -15.46 5.67 5.13
C THR A 145 -14.81 6.70 4.20
N THR A 146 -14.21 6.22 3.11
CA THR A 146 -13.58 7.02 2.06
C THR A 146 -14.25 6.58 0.76
N ALA A 147 -14.77 7.53 -0.02
CA ALA A 147 -15.08 7.27 -1.43
C ALA A 147 -13.91 6.48 -2.03
N PRO A 148 -14.16 5.44 -2.85
CA PRO A 148 -13.12 4.51 -3.28
C PRO A 148 -11.92 5.31 -3.80
N SER A 149 -10.81 5.27 -3.05
CA SER A 149 -9.55 5.75 -3.58
C SER A 149 -9.30 4.87 -4.79
N LYS A 150 -9.31 5.46 -5.99
CA LYS A 150 -8.96 4.79 -7.25
C LYS A 150 -7.48 4.44 -7.21
N THR A 151 -7.11 3.50 -6.37
CA THR A 151 -5.75 3.02 -6.25
C THR A 151 -5.88 1.56 -5.86
N THR A 152 -5.53 0.71 -6.82
CA THR A 152 -5.47 -0.76 -6.70
C THR A 152 -6.81 -1.51 -6.82
N ALA A 153 -7.58 -1.20 -7.87
CA ALA A 153 -8.32 -2.24 -8.57
C ALA A 153 -7.84 -2.25 -10.01
N THR A 154 -6.96 -3.20 -10.34
CA THR A 154 -6.64 -3.52 -11.74
C THR A 154 -7.82 -4.28 -12.35
N LYS A 155 -8.99 -3.64 -12.42
CA LYS A 155 -9.91 -3.93 -13.52
C LYS A 155 -9.36 -3.13 -14.70
N ALA A 156 -8.88 -3.83 -15.72
CA ALA A 156 -8.70 -3.24 -17.03
C ALA A 156 -10.06 -2.71 -17.48
N VAL A 157 -10.35 -1.46 -17.14
CA VAL A 157 -11.26 -0.65 -17.92
C VAL A 157 -10.54 -0.50 -19.25
N ALA A 158 -11.09 -1.08 -20.32
CA ALA A 158 -10.65 -0.76 -21.65
C ALA A 158 -10.75 0.76 -21.77
N LEU A 159 -9.60 1.45 -21.69
CA LEU A 159 -9.53 2.84 -22.10
C LEU A 159 -10.03 2.85 -23.54
N GLU A 160 -11.02 3.67 -23.83
CA GLU A 160 -11.33 4.02 -25.21
C GLU A 160 -10.00 4.37 -25.88
N ALA A 161 -9.71 3.71 -27.01
CA ALA A 161 -8.48 3.94 -27.73
C ALA A 161 -8.35 5.46 -27.96
N PRO A 162 -7.17 6.06 -27.71
CA PRO A 162 -6.99 7.49 -27.90
C PRO A 162 -7.46 7.87 -29.30
N PRO A 163 -8.23 8.98 -29.44
CA PRO A 163 -8.78 9.39 -30.71
C PRO A 163 -7.64 9.49 -31.73
N GLN A 164 -7.75 8.73 -32.82
CA GLN A 164 -6.76 8.74 -33.88
C GLN A 164 -6.84 10.10 -34.58
N LEU A 165 -5.70 10.75 -34.80
CA LEU A 165 -5.65 12.01 -35.53
C LEU A 165 -5.30 11.74 -36.99
N CYS A 166 -5.92 12.48 -37.91
CA CYS A 166 -5.54 12.43 -39.32
C CYS A 166 -4.11 13.01 -39.46
N PRO A 167 -3.17 12.30 -40.10
CA PRO A 167 -1.80 12.80 -40.28
C PRO A 167 -1.71 13.97 -41.28
N GLY A 168 -2.76 14.20 -42.08
CA GLY A 168 -2.82 15.30 -43.05
C GLY A 168 -3.31 16.62 -42.47
N CYS A 169 -4.44 16.60 -41.76
CA CYS A 169 -5.10 17.82 -41.25
C CYS A 169 -5.21 17.89 -39.73
N TRP A 170 -4.69 16.90 -38.99
CA TRP A 170 -4.68 16.83 -37.53
C TRP A 170 -6.06 16.83 -36.84
N THR A 171 -7.13 16.67 -37.60
CA THR A 171 -8.49 16.47 -37.09
C THR A 171 -8.66 15.06 -36.53
N VAL A 172 -9.49 14.93 -35.48
CA VAL A 172 -9.88 13.63 -34.90
C VAL A 172 -10.64 12.80 -35.94
N LEU A 173 -10.15 11.58 -36.20
CA LEU A 173 -10.78 10.64 -37.11
C LEU A 173 -12.06 10.07 -36.49
N PRO A 174 -13.13 9.92 -37.27
CA PRO A 174 -14.28 9.13 -36.89
C PRO A 174 -13.90 7.65 -36.74
N SER A 175 -14.79 6.85 -36.17
CA SER A 175 -14.59 5.41 -35.92
C SER A 175 -14.28 4.58 -37.17
N SER A 176 -14.52 5.13 -38.38
CA SER A 176 -14.15 4.52 -39.66
C SER A 176 -12.65 4.62 -39.99
N GLY A 177 -11.89 5.47 -39.30
CA GLY A 177 -10.45 5.67 -39.54
C GLY A 177 -10.13 6.46 -40.82
N GLN A 178 -11.14 6.98 -41.53
CA GLN A 178 -10.96 7.80 -42.74
C GLN A 178 -11.31 9.26 -42.47
N CYS A 179 -10.51 10.17 -43.03
CA CYS A 179 -10.70 11.61 -42.87
C CYS A 179 -11.56 12.16 -44.00
N ASP A 180 -12.73 12.69 -43.67
CA ASP A 180 -13.65 13.30 -44.65
C ASP A 180 -13.06 14.56 -45.33
N GLY A 181 -12.08 15.22 -44.69
CA GLY A 181 -11.43 16.43 -45.21
C GLY A 181 -10.19 16.20 -46.06
N CYS A 182 -9.58 15.01 -46.00
CA CYS A 182 -8.36 14.68 -46.77
C CYS A 182 -8.58 13.59 -47.83
N ALA A 183 -9.81 13.06 -47.94
CA ALA A 183 -10.16 12.02 -48.92
C ALA A 183 -10.62 12.61 -50.28
N LEU A 184 -9.92 13.64 -50.76
CA LEU A 184 -9.99 14.14 -52.15
C LEU A 184 -8.66 13.88 -52.85
#